data_AF-K1RZH8-F1
#
_entry.id   AF-K1RZH8-F1
#
_cell.length_a   1.000
_cell.length_b   1.000
_cell.length_c   1.000
_cell.angle_alpha   90.00
_cell.angle_beta   90.00
_cell.angle_gamma   90.00
#
_symmetry.space_group_name_H-M   'P 1'
#
loop_
_entity.id
_entity.type
_entity.pdbx_description
1 polymer ?
#
loop_
_entity_poly.entity_id
_entity_poly.type
_entity_poly.pdbx_seq_one_letter_code
_entity_poly.pdbx_strand_id
1 'polypeptide(L)'
;MIQEYQIRILPEQAASEEGIKRYLAKEKGLDVRTLNQVRVLKRSIDARQRTIFVNLKVRAYINEFPQDDQYVHTEYPDVSSRPRVIVV
;
A
#
# COMPACT_ATOMS: atom_id res chain seq x y z
N MET A 1 -7.23 -5.22 -14.85
CA MET A 1 -8.29 -5.49 -13.86
C MET A 1 -7.78 -5.15 -12.47
N ILE A 2 -8.58 -4.45 -11.68
CA ILE A 2 -8.24 -4.08 -10.30
C ILE A 2 -9.05 -4.97 -9.34
N GLN A 3 -8.38 -5.62 -8.40
CA GLN A 3 -9.04 -6.41 -7.36
C GLN A 3 -8.57 -6.00 -5.97
N GLU A 4 -9.51 -5.87 -5.03
CA GLU A 4 -9.20 -5.60 -3.63
C GLU A 4 -9.22 -6.90 -2.81
N TYR A 5 -8.22 -7.08 -1.98
CA TYR A 5 -8.09 -8.21 -1.09
C TYR A 5 -7.81 -7.76 0.34
N GLN A 6 -8.31 -8.54 1.29
CA GLN A 6 -7.96 -8.45 2.69
C GLN A 6 -7.16 -9.69 3.03
N ILE A 7 -5.90 -9.49 3.43
CA ILE A 7 -4.98 -10.57 3.78
C ILE A 7 -4.47 -10.36 5.21
N ARG A 8 -4.22 -11.47 5.91
CA ARG A 8 -3.60 -11.46 7.23
C ARG A 8 -2.25 -12.16 7.13
N ILE A 9 -1.18 -11.40 7.25
CA ILE A 9 0.18 -11.90 7.02
C ILE A 9 1.09 -11.60 8.19
N LEU A 10 2.22 -12.29 8.24
CA LEU A 10 3.27 -12.02 9.23
C LEU A 10 3.96 -10.68 8.91
N PRO A 11 4.48 -9.97 9.93
CA PRO A 11 5.17 -8.70 9.73
C PRO A 11 6.37 -8.82 8.78
N GLU A 12 7.08 -9.96 8.79
CA GLU A 12 8.20 -10.23 7.88
C GLU A 12 7.75 -10.23 6.40
N GLN A 13 6.57 -10.77 6.12
CA GLN A 13 6.00 -10.79 4.77
C GLN A 13 5.38 -9.44 4.39
N ALA A 14 4.90 -8.67 5.37
CA ALA A 14 4.39 -7.32 5.19
C ALA A 14 5.47 -6.24 5.02
N ALA A 15 6.74 -6.57 5.27
CA ALA A 15 7.84 -5.62 5.22
C ALA A 15 8.13 -5.13 3.79
N SER A 16 7.90 -5.97 2.78
CA SER A 16 8.23 -5.67 1.38
C SER A 16 7.06 -5.96 0.45
N GLU A 17 6.89 -5.14 -0.59
CA GLU A 17 5.87 -5.35 -1.62
C GLU A 17 6.02 -6.70 -2.34
N GLU A 18 7.25 -7.17 -2.55
CA GLU A 18 7.51 -8.52 -3.09
C GLU A 18 7.06 -9.65 -2.15
N GLY A 19 7.18 -9.45 -0.83
CA GLY A 19 6.69 -10.38 0.19
C GLY A 19 5.17 -10.51 0.11
N ILE A 20 4.50 -9.36 0.02
CA ILE A 20 3.05 -9.27 -0.16
C ILE A 20 2.62 -9.91 -1.48
N LYS A 21 3.31 -9.62 -2.59
CA LYS A 21 3.05 -10.22 -3.91
C LYS A 21 3.13 -11.75 -3.86
N ARG A 22 4.21 -12.29 -3.29
CA ARG A 22 4.40 -13.75 -3.18
C ARG A 22 3.35 -14.40 -2.28
N TYR A 23 3.01 -13.77 -1.17
CA TYR A 23 1.97 -14.27 -0.28
C TYR A 23 0.61 -14.29 -0.99
N LEU A 24 0.26 -13.19 -1.66
CA LEU A 24 -1.01 -13.04 -2.36
C LEU A 24 -1.13 -14.02 -3.54
N ALA A 25 -0.04 -14.22 -4.27
CA ALA A 25 0.05 -15.22 -5.33
C ALA A 25 -0.18 -16.64 -4.81
N LYS A 26 0.46 -16.99 -3.69
CA LYS A 26 0.30 -18.30 -3.04
C LYS A 26 -1.10 -18.52 -2.47
N GLU A 27 -1.67 -17.51 -1.83
CA GLU A 27 -2.98 -17.62 -1.17
C GLU A 27 -4.15 -17.64 -2.17
N LYS A 28 -4.06 -16.86 -3.26
CA LYS A 28 -5.12 -16.76 -4.27
C LYS A 28 -4.89 -17.60 -5.53
N GLY A 29 -3.76 -18.31 -5.62
CA GLY A 29 -3.39 -19.05 -6.83
C GLY A 29 -3.17 -18.14 -8.04
N LEU A 30 -2.85 -16.88 -7.81
CA LEU A 30 -2.57 -15.90 -8.86
C LEU A 30 -1.09 -15.97 -9.22
N ASP A 31 -0.76 -15.88 -10.50
CA ASP A 31 0.65 -15.83 -10.91
C ASP A 31 1.25 -14.46 -10.61
N VAL A 32 2.46 -14.44 -10.02
CA VAL A 32 3.18 -13.21 -9.66
C VAL A 32 3.43 -12.32 -10.88
N ARG A 33 3.55 -12.92 -12.08
CA ARG A 33 3.80 -12.21 -13.34
C ARG A 33 2.58 -11.47 -13.85
N THR A 34 1.37 -11.98 -13.57
CA THR A 34 0.11 -11.30 -13.91
C THR A 34 -0.13 -10.09 -13.00
N LEU A 35 0.60 -10.03 -11.88
CA LEU A 35 0.44 -9.05 -10.82
C LEU A 35 1.47 -7.91 -10.96
N ASN A 36 1.16 -6.99 -11.87
CA ASN A 36 2.01 -5.84 -12.20
C ASN A 36 2.34 -5.01 -10.96
N GLN A 37 1.32 -4.64 -10.17
CA GLN A 37 1.53 -3.84 -8.96
C GLN A 37 0.55 -4.21 -7.86
N VAL A 38 1.01 -4.12 -6.60
CA VAL A 38 0.17 -4.23 -5.40
C VAL A 38 0.24 -2.90 -4.69
N ARG A 39 -0.91 -2.29 -4.41
CA ARG A 39 -0.97 -1.09 -3.57
C ARG A 39 -1.59 -1.44 -2.22
N VAL A 40 -0.91 -1.09 -1.14
CA VAL A 40 -1.46 -1.24 0.21
C VAL A 40 -2.37 -0.05 0.50
N LEU A 41 -3.66 -0.30 0.68
CA LEU A 41 -4.65 0.73 1.02
C LEU A 41 -4.70 1.00 2.51
N LYS A 42 -4.65 -0.06 3.32
CA LYS A 42 -4.70 0.05 4.78
C LYS A 42 -3.82 -1.02 5.40
N ARG A 43 -3.06 -0.62 6.42
CA ARG A 43 -2.29 -1.53 7.27
C ARG A 43 -2.79 -1.41 8.71
N SER A 44 -3.04 -2.54 9.35
CA SER A 44 -3.39 -2.63 10.77
C SER A 44 -2.61 -3.77 11.39
N ILE A 45 -2.02 -3.53 12.55
CA ILE A 45 -1.19 -4.53 13.23
C ILE A 45 -1.93 -5.01 14.47
N ASP A 46 -2.12 -6.31 14.58
CA ASP A 46 -2.58 -6.97 15.80
C ASP A 46 -1.37 -7.55 16.53
N ALA A 47 -0.93 -6.84 17.58
CA ALA A 47 0.23 -7.17 18.39
C ALA A 47 -0.13 -7.65 19.80
N ARG A 48 -1.39 -8.07 20.00
CA ARG A 48 -1.91 -8.50 21.31
C ARG A 48 -1.49 -9.92 21.68
N GLN A 49 -1.10 -10.71 20.70
CA GLN A 49 -0.66 -12.10 20.87
C GLN A 49 0.84 -12.23 20.66
N ARG A 50 1.43 -13.32 21.15
CA ARG A 50 2.86 -13.63 21.00
C ARG A 50 3.30 -13.71 19.53
N THR A 51 2.40 -14.13 18.65
CA THR A 51 2.58 -14.05 17.20
C THR A 51 1.86 -12.82 16.68
N ILE A 52 2.62 -11.85 16.19
CA ILE A 52 2.09 -10.60 15.64
C ILE A 52 1.56 -10.86 14.24
N PHE A 53 0.35 -10.34 13.95
CA PHE A 53 -0.23 -10.41 12.62
C PHE A 53 -0.50 -9.02 12.07
N VAL A 54 -0.24 -8.83 10.79
CA VAL A 54 -0.56 -7.61 10.06
C VAL A 54 -1.74 -7.88 9.14
N ASN A 55 -2.83 -7.17 9.38
CA ASN A 55 -3.98 -7.12 8.51
C ASN A 55 -3.74 -6.05 7.45
N LEU A 56 -3.64 -6.47 6.20
CA LEU A 56 -3.46 -5.58 5.06
C LEU A 56 -4.70 -5.62 4.18
N LYS A 57 -5.22 -4.43 3.85
CA LYS A 57 -6.12 -4.26 2.70
C LYS A 57 -5.25 -3.86 1.52
N VAL A 58 -5.18 -4.71 0.52
CA VAL A 58 -4.32 -4.54 -0.67
C VAL A 58 -5.16 -4.48 -1.93
N ARG A 59 -4.73 -3.70 -2.90
CA ARG A 59 -5.31 -3.59 -4.23
C ARG A 59 -4.31 -4.15 -5.22
N ALA A 60 -4.65 -5.27 -5.85
CA ALA A 60 -3.85 -5.92 -6.87
C ALA A 60 -4.26 -5.41 -8.25
N TYR A 61 -3.29 -4.94 -9.02
CA TYR A 61 -3.44 -4.56 -10.42
C TYR A 61 -3.00 -5.74 -11.27
N ILE A 62 -3.98 -6.43 -11.85
CA ILE A 62 -3.79 -7.62 -12.69
C ILE A 62 -3.84 -7.17 -14.15
N ASN A 63 -2.76 -7.35 -14.91
CA ASN A 63 -2.64 -6.94 -16.32
C ASN A 63 -2.92 -5.45 -16.61
N GLU A 64 -2.88 -4.58 -15.61
CA GLU A 64 -2.94 -3.12 -15.76
C GLU A 64 -1.77 -2.48 -15.01
N PHE A 65 -1.23 -1.39 -15.54
CA PHE A 65 -0.32 -0.52 -14.81
C PHE A 65 -1.16 0.42 -13.94
N PRO A 66 -0.77 0.69 -12.68
CA PRO A 66 -1.52 1.63 -11.88
C PRO A 66 -1.42 3.02 -12.48
N GLN A 67 -2.56 3.55 -12.89
CA GLN A 67 -2.75 4.91 -13.37
C GLN A 67 -2.95 5.93 -12.23
N ASP A 68 -2.73 5.51 -10.99
CA ASP A 68 -3.00 6.35 -9.83
C ASP A 68 -1.69 7.06 -9.46
N ASP A 69 -1.59 8.33 -9.89
CA ASP A 69 -0.50 9.23 -9.58
C ASP A 69 -0.21 9.18 -8.07
N GLN A 70 1.05 8.89 -7.71
CA GLN A 70 1.46 8.70 -6.31
C GLN A 70 1.30 9.98 -5.47
N TYR A 71 1.05 11.12 -6.11
CA TYR A 71 0.98 12.42 -5.48
C TYR A 71 -0.24 13.20 -5.99
N VAL A 72 -1.02 13.74 -5.05
CA VAL A 72 -1.85 14.91 -5.37
C VAL A 72 -0.87 16.04 -5.66
N HIS A 73 -0.86 16.53 -6.89
CA HIS A 73 -0.06 17.69 -7.26
C HIS A 73 -0.41 18.85 -6.32
N THR A 74 0.48 19.15 -5.37
CA THR A 74 0.29 20.26 -4.45
C THR A 74 0.89 21.48 -5.11
N GLU A 75 0.03 22.33 -5.67
CA GLU A 75 0.44 23.63 -6.17
C GLU A 75 0.81 24.50 -4.96
N TYR A 76 2.10 24.81 -4.83
CA TYR A 76 2.59 25.78 -3.85
C TYR A 76 2.53 27.18 -4.48
N PRO A 77 1.60 28.06 -4.06
CA PRO A 77 1.61 29.43 -4.55
C PRO A 77 2.84 30.17 -4.01
N ASP A 78 3.37 31.11 -4.79
CA ASP A 78 4.40 32.03 -4.30
C ASP A 78 3.85 32.83 -3.10
N VAL A 79 4.57 32.77 -1.98
CA VAL A 79 4.21 33.43 -0.72
C VAL A 79 5.18 34.55 -0.34
N SER A 80 6.03 34.98 -1.29
CA SER A 80 7.10 35.95 -1.05
C SER A 80 6.61 37.28 -0.49
N SER A 81 5.36 37.66 -0.81
CA SER A 81 4.73 38.92 -0.40
C SER A 81 3.64 38.76 0.69
N ARG A 82 3.46 37.57 1.27
CA ARG A 82 2.40 37.31 2.27
C ARG A 82 2.87 37.60 3.71
N PRO A 83 1.96 37.99 4.62
CA PRO A 83 2.30 38.25 6.02
C PRO A 83 2.86 36.99 6.70
N ARG A 84 3.97 37.17 7.40
CA ARG A 84 4.70 36.10 8.10
C ARG A 84 4.01 35.81 9.43
N VAL A 85 3.70 34.55 9.71
CA VAL A 85 3.10 34.13 10.99
C VAL A 85 4.02 33.12 11.65
N ILE A 86 4.26 33.28 12.95
CA ILE A 86 5.01 32.32 13.77
C ILE A 86 3.98 31.41 14.45
N VAL A 87 4.11 30.10 14.25
CA VAL A 87 3.34 29.09 14.98
C VAL A 87 4.24 28.57 16.11
N VAL A 88 3.80 28.74 17.36
CA VAL A 88 4.48 28.27 18.58
C VAL A 88 3.73 27.06 19.13
#